data_AF-A0A946WTB5-F1
#
_entry.id   AF-A0A946WTB5-F1
#
_cell.length_a   1.000
_cell.length_b   1.000
_cell.length_c   1.000
_cell.angle_alpha   90.00
_cell.angle_beta   90.00
_cell.angle_gamma   90.00
#
_symmetry.space_group_name_H-M   'P 1'
#
loop_
_entity.id
_entity.type
_entity.pdbx_description
1 polymer ?
#
loop_
_entity_poly.entity_id
_entity_poly.type
_entity_poly.pdbx_seq_one_letter_code
_entity_poly.pdbx_strand_id
1 'polypeptide(L)'
;MRKSKFIDTEIGITIRGQTWRLFTYKKFPKIIIKEVKYQRPNISITLGQQNPLVGSYHLQIRKLDYSGRPTEISTETTLRNETSYDIDLDHGQYILEITHHDEVIAKSNKFEIIITDSQEHLSISEDIFISKTDEFSPHEIYASLSATPTAYQELRNTKIEGLLPILRQLIKVNDLSTWIKPEEKLDEFFNQLLPSWVITAYPFSAITKKLWKNLHVFPQKSLYGGEHGKGFMKAKFANGPINLYVAWSTKQDKTQLWLMVPGEKDTIRFCDLEETLMLPCYQCIDCGEIIAPIAMNFDNWAPKTIMDHKHKKHRSVHKQFADVGNVESLQVEIHQYRDEKIEHCDSPFSVIENGFISELAKGKQQAETGEMEIPINPESAEDYKIAISEMVSKYSEKNYELNLKQLIGKHELWKKLELEFSELSSKVSAFNAFFRLYQCLKVPNAFAAIPKHILLLAMLLRYKGHHPQDYKFILDNAGTDERTVVKLTHLAMTSCPKLMEWSIFWAEIFFHHTAS
;
A
#
# COMPACT_ATOMS: atom_id res chain seq x y z
N MET A 1 3.45 -51.44 -24.03
CA MET A 1 2.61 -50.44 -24.71
C MET A 1 1.22 -51.03 -24.95
N ARG A 2 0.18 -50.59 -24.23
CA ARG A 2 -1.20 -50.98 -24.54
C ARG A 2 -1.61 -50.25 -25.83
N LYS A 3 -1.97 -51.00 -26.87
CA LYS A 3 -2.54 -50.45 -28.11
C LYS A 3 -3.80 -49.66 -27.73
N SER A 4 -3.84 -48.39 -28.12
CA SER A 4 -5.00 -47.53 -27.99
C SER A 4 -6.22 -48.14 -28.69
N LYS A 5 -7.41 -47.96 -28.10
CA LYS A 5 -8.67 -48.39 -28.72
C LYS A 5 -9.10 -47.41 -29.83
N PHE A 6 -8.24 -47.18 -30.81
CA PHE A 6 -8.65 -46.46 -32.02
C PHE A 6 -9.49 -47.40 -32.88
N ILE A 7 -10.67 -46.93 -33.30
CA ILE A 7 -11.50 -47.64 -34.26
C ILE A 7 -10.94 -47.29 -35.64
N ASP A 8 -10.12 -48.18 -36.21
CA ASP A 8 -9.82 -48.14 -37.64
C ASP A 8 -11.15 -48.37 -38.37
N THR A 9 -11.66 -47.30 -38.99
CA THR A 9 -12.94 -47.39 -39.70
C THR A 9 -12.62 -47.64 -41.17
N GLU A 10 -13.09 -48.77 -41.68
CA GLU A 10 -12.93 -49.18 -43.07
C GLU A 10 -14.18 -48.80 -43.85
N ILE A 11 -14.01 -47.99 -44.90
CA ILE A 11 -15.07 -47.77 -45.89
C ILE A 11 -14.79 -48.70 -47.06
N GLY A 12 -15.77 -49.55 -47.35
CA GLY A 12 -15.74 -50.47 -48.47
C GLY A 12 -16.96 -50.31 -49.36
N ILE A 13 -16.81 -50.74 -50.60
CA ILE A 13 -17.90 -50.85 -51.57
C ILE A 13 -18.21 -52.33 -51.79
N THR A 14 -19.48 -52.71 -51.66
CA THR A 14 -19.92 -54.09 -51.94
C THR A 14 -20.48 -54.19 -53.35
N ILE A 15 -19.84 -54.98 -54.20
CA ILE A 15 -20.32 -55.31 -55.55
C ILE A 15 -20.47 -56.82 -55.65
N ARG A 16 -21.66 -57.28 -56.07
CA ARG A 16 -21.99 -58.71 -56.26
C ARG A 16 -21.63 -59.60 -55.06
N GLY A 17 -21.89 -59.09 -53.85
CA GLY A 17 -21.66 -59.83 -52.60
C GLY A 17 -20.22 -59.84 -52.09
N GLN A 18 -19.28 -59.20 -52.78
CA GLN A 18 -17.90 -59.04 -52.32
C GLN A 18 -17.62 -57.58 -51.94
N THR A 19 -17.10 -57.36 -50.73
CA THR A 19 -16.78 -56.04 -50.19
C THR A 19 -15.31 -55.71 -50.49
N TRP A 20 -15.09 -54.64 -51.25
CA TRP A 20 -13.77 -54.13 -51.60
C TRP A 20 -13.44 -52.93 -50.71
N ARG A 21 -12.32 -52.98 -49.99
CA ARG A 21 -11.84 -51.91 -49.11
C ARG A 21 -11.29 -50.75 -49.95
N LEU A 22 -11.87 -49.56 -49.83
CA LEU A 22 -11.45 -48.39 -50.61
C LEU A 22 -10.31 -47.63 -49.91
N PHE A 23 -10.50 -47.29 -48.64
CA PHE A 23 -9.46 -46.69 -47.81
C PHE A 23 -9.78 -46.88 -46.32
N THR A 24 -8.73 -46.73 -45.51
CA THR A 24 -8.82 -46.71 -44.04
C THR A 24 -8.63 -45.29 -43.59
N TYR A 25 -9.46 -44.84 -42.65
CA TYR A 25 -9.20 -43.57 -41.99
C TYR A 25 -9.24 -43.75 -40.47
N LYS A 26 -8.35 -43.02 -39.79
CA LYS A 26 -8.36 -42.93 -38.33
C LYS A 26 -9.45 -41.94 -37.94
N LYS A 27 -10.55 -42.44 -37.39
CA LYS A 27 -11.57 -41.59 -36.80
C LYS A 27 -11.11 -41.21 -35.40
N PHE A 28 -10.62 -39.99 -35.23
CA PHE A 28 -10.34 -39.47 -33.90
C PHE A 28 -11.66 -39.40 -33.12
N PRO A 29 -11.73 -39.95 -31.90
CA PRO A 29 -12.88 -39.77 -31.05
C PRO A 29 -13.05 -38.26 -30.79
N LYS A 30 -14.27 -37.76 -30.95
CA LYS A 30 -14.57 -36.34 -30.73
C LYS A 30 -14.42 -36.05 -29.24
N ILE A 31 -13.31 -35.43 -28.85
CA ILE A 31 -13.08 -34.92 -27.51
C ILE A 31 -13.42 -33.44 -27.52
N ILE A 32 -14.27 -33.02 -26.59
CA ILE A 32 -14.57 -31.61 -26.36
C ILE A 32 -14.08 -31.28 -24.97
N ILE A 33 -13.19 -30.29 -24.83
CA ILE A 33 -12.90 -29.72 -23.52
C ILE A 33 -14.09 -28.83 -23.16
N LYS A 34 -14.91 -29.27 -22.21
CA LYS A 34 -16.12 -28.55 -21.79
C LYS A 34 -15.80 -27.37 -20.89
N GLU A 35 -14.89 -27.61 -19.95
CA GLU A 35 -14.56 -26.62 -18.92
C GLU A 35 -13.11 -26.79 -18.50
N VAL A 36 -12.45 -25.65 -18.27
CA VAL A 36 -11.14 -25.57 -17.62
C VAL A 36 -11.31 -24.58 -16.48
N LYS A 37 -11.19 -25.07 -15.25
CA LYS A 37 -11.25 -24.26 -14.03
C LYS A 37 -9.86 -24.22 -13.42
N TYR A 38 -9.38 -23.01 -13.15
CA TYR A 38 -8.10 -22.82 -12.48
C TYR A 38 -8.34 -22.15 -11.13
N GLN A 39 -7.83 -22.76 -10.07
CA GLN A 39 -7.81 -22.24 -8.71
C GLN A 39 -6.44 -22.58 -8.13
N ARG A 40 -5.55 -21.59 -8.07
CA ARG A 40 -4.13 -21.81 -7.75
C ARG A 40 -3.93 -22.71 -6.52
N PRO A 41 -3.07 -23.74 -6.58
CA PRO A 41 -2.25 -24.16 -7.72
C PRO A 41 -2.92 -25.27 -8.57
N ASN A 42 -4.24 -25.46 -8.48
CA ASN A 42 -4.93 -26.57 -9.13
C ASN A 42 -5.65 -26.16 -10.43
N ILE A 43 -5.45 -26.94 -11.49
CA ILE A 43 -6.27 -26.89 -12.70
C ILE A 43 -7.17 -28.12 -12.80
N SER A 44 -8.48 -27.90 -12.87
CA SER A 44 -9.51 -28.91 -13.09
C SER A 44 -9.99 -28.87 -14.54
N ILE A 45 -10.00 -30.03 -15.19
CA ILE A 45 -10.33 -30.19 -16.61
C ILE A 45 -11.51 -31.14 -16.76
N THR A 46 -12.56 -30.68 -17.44
CA THR A 46 -13.77 -31.46 -17.72
C THR A 46 -13.89 -31.76 -19.21
N LEU A 47 -13.91 -33.04 -19.58
CA LEU A 47 -14.01 -33.53 -20.95
C LEU A 47 -15.42 -34.05 -21.27
N GLY A 48 -15.89 -33.71 -22.46
CA GLY A 48 -17.04 -34.30 -23.12
C GLY A 48 -16.60 -35.44 -24.04
N GLN A 49 -16.73 -36.67 -23.57
CA GLN A 49 -16.51 -37.90 -24.34
C GLN A 49 -17.58 -38.93 -23.99
N GLN A 50 -17.92 -39.79 -24.95
CA GLN A 50 -18.92 -40.85 -24.73
C GLN A 50 -18.39 -42.01 -23.87
N ASN A 51 -17.08 -42.28 -23.96
CA ASN A 51 -16.39 -43.31 -23.17
C ASN A 51 -14.95 -42.84 -22.86
N PRO A 52 -14.35 -43.21 -21.72
CA PRO A 52 -12.95 -42.92 -21.41
C PRO A 52 -12.00 -43.48 -22.47
N LEU A 53 -11.11 -42.63 -22.98
CA LEU A 53 -10.20 -42.97 -24.07
C LEU A 53 -8.86 -43.46 -23.54
N VAL A 54 -8.46 -44.66 -23.98
CA VAL A 54 -7.18 -45.29 -23.60
C VAL A 54 -6.16 -45.07 -24.71
N GLY A 55 -5.01 -44.48 -24.37
CA GLY A 55 -3.95 -44.08 -25.30
C GLY A 55 -2.92 -43.19 -24.58
N SER A 56 -1.82 -42.80 -25.25
CA SER A 56 -0.82 -41.88 -24.67
C SER A 56 -1.18 -40.44 -25.04
N TYR A 57 -1.67 -39.66 -24.09
CA TYR A 57 -2.11 -38.29 -24.32
C TYR A 57 -1.27 -37.32 -23.51
N HIS A 58 -0.82 -36.23 -24.12
CA HIS A 58 -0.13 -35.16 -23.41
C HIS A 58 -1.08 -33.98 -23.25
N LEU A 59 -1.21 -33.49 -22.02
CA LEU A 59 -1.97 -32.30 -21.70
C LEU A 59 -0.99 -31.16 -21.52
N GLN A 60 -1.13 -30.09 -22.30
CA GLN A 60 -0.22 -28.96 -22.26
C GLN A 60 -0.98 -27.63 -22.28
N ILE A 61 -0.42 -26.63 -21.62
CA ILE A 61 -0.95 -25.26 -21.56
C ILE A 61 -0.03 -24.35 -22.34
N ARG A 62 -0.62 -23.49 -23.19
CA ARG A 62 0.11 -22.49 -23.94
C ARG A 62 -0.39 -21.10 -23.58
N LYS A 63 0.55 -20.23 -23.17
CA LYS A 63 0.30 -18.80 -22.98
C LYS A 63 0.30 -18.09 -24.33
N LEU A 64 -0.69 -17.24 -24.60
CA LEU A 64 -0.93 -16.69 -25.93
C LEU A 64 -0.02 -15.51 -26.31
N ASP A 65 0.51 -14.80 -25.32
CA ASP A 65 1.42 -13.65 -25.46
C ASP A 65 2.91 -14.05 -25.39
N TYR A 66 3.20 -15.34 -25.19
CA TYR A 66 4.54 -15.87 -25.04
C TYR A 66 4.88 -16.84 -26.17
N SER A 67 6.02 -16.64 -26.82
CA SER A 67 6.50 -17.47 -27.94
C SER A 67 7.32 -18.70 -27.52
N GLY A 68 7.41 -18.99 -26.22
CA GLY A 68 8.13 -20.15 -25.72
C GLY A 68 7.36 -21.47 -25.86
N ARG A 69 7.95 -22.55 -25.32
CA ARG A 69 7.36 -23.88 -25.38
C ARG A 69 6.13 -23.98 -24.45
N PRO A 70 5.09 -24.74 -24.83
CA PRO A 70 3.97 -25.04 -23.93
C PRO A 70 4.45 -25.70 -22.64
N THR A 71 3.74 -25.45 -21.53
CA THR A 71 3.96 -26.11 -20.25
C THR A 71 3.19 -27.43 -20.24
N GLU A 72 3.89 -28.56 -20.07
CA GLU A 72 3.25 -29.87 -19.94
C GLU A 72 2.66 -30.03 -18.53
N ILE A 73 1.37 -30.36 -18.46
CA ILE A 73 0.63 -30.61 -17.21
C ILE A 73 0.80 -32.06 -16.76
N SER A 74 0.56 -33.00 -17.69
CA SER A 74 0.62 -34.44 -17.43
C SER A 74 0.65 -35.24 -18.73
N THR A 75 1.20 -36.45 -18.65
CA THR A 75 1.03 -37.50 -19.66
C THR A 75 0.07 -38.55 -19.12
N GLU A 76 -1.10 -38.68 -19.75
CA GLU A 76 -2.17 -39.60 -19.33
C GLU A 76 -2.26 -40.81 -20.25
N THR A 77 -2.36 -42.01 -19.64
CA THR A 77 -2.62 -43.26 -20.39
C THR A 77 -4.11 -43.52 -20.61
N THR A 78 -4.97 -42.81 -19.89
CA THR A 78 -6.43 -42.85 -20.05
C THR A 78 -7.04 -41.51 -19.71
N LEU A 79 -7.66 -40.84 -20.68
CA LEU A 79 -8.36 -39.57 -20.46
C LEU A 79 -9.68 -39.83 -19.74
N ARG A 80 -9.79 -39.36 -18.50
CA ARG A 80 -11.02 -39.38 -17.72
C ARG A 80 -11.87 -38.13 -17.99
N ASN A 81 -13.16 -38.19 -17.66
CA ASN A 81 -14.05 -37.04 -17.87
C ASN A 81 -13.71 -35.86 -16.98
N GLU A 82 -13.19 -36.11 -15.78
CA GLU A 82 -12.81 -35.09 -14.81
C GLU A 82 -11.45 -35.46 -14.24
N THR A 83 -10.52 -34.51 -14.29
CA THR A 83 -9.14 -34.65 -13.79
C THR A 83 -8.68 -33.33 -13.21
N SER A 84 -7.90 -33.37 -12.13
CA SER A 84 -7.26 -32.19 -11.54
C SER A 84 -5.75 -32.40 -11.48
N TYR A 85 -4.99 -31.34 -11.73
CA TYR A 85 -3.54 -31.34 -11.71
C TYR A 85 -3.02 -30.12 -10.94
N ASP A 86 -1.88 -30.30 -10.28
CA ASP A 86 -1.16 -29.23 -9.59
C ASP A 86 -0.21 -28.56 -10.59
N ILE A 87 -0.47 -27.29 -10.91
CA ILE A 87 0.31 -26.46 -11.83
C ILE A 87 0.19 -25.00 -11.43
N ASP A 88 1.33 -24.33 -11.23
CA ASP A 88 1.37 -22.90 -10.94
C ASP A 88 1.51 -22.10 -12.24
N LEU A 89 0.52 -21.28 -12.56
CA LEU A 89 0.46 -20.47 -13.78
C LEU A 89 0.43 -18.98 -13.41
N ASP A 90 1.22 -18.17 -14.11
CA ASP A 90 1.29 -16.72 -13.94
C ASP A 90 0.13 -16.00 -14.64
N HIS A 91 -0.05 -14.71 -14.34
CA HIS A 91 -1.10 -13.89 -14.96
C HIS A 91 -1.00 -13.90 -16.50
N GLY A 92 -2.13 -14.14 -17.18
CA GLY A 92 -2.20 -14.08 -18.64
C GLY A 92 -3.33 -14.88 -19.27
N GLN A 93 -3.35 -14.94 -20.60
CA GLN A 93 -4.34 -15.70 -21.37
C GLN A 93 -3.77 -17.01 -21.90
N TYR A 94 -4.52 -18.09 -21.71
CA TYR A 94 -4.07 -19.45 -21.95
C TYR A 94 -5.05 -20.25 -22.81
N ILE A 95 -4.50 -21.31 -23.43
CA ILE A 95 -5.27 -22.40 -24.03
C ILE A 95 -4.73 -23.74 -23.53
N LEU A 96 -5.62 -24.68 -23.28
CA LEU A 96 -5.30 -26.08 -23.02
C LEU A 96 -5.33 -26.85 -24.34
N GLU A 97 -4.27 -27.57 -24.64
CA GLU A 97 -4.17 -28.48 -25.78
C GLU A 97 -4.00 -29.91 -25.28
N ILE A 98 -4.78 -30.83 -25.85
CA ILE A 98 -4.56 -32.26 -25.69
C ILE A 98 -3.93 -32.75 -26.98
N THR A 99 -2.74 -33.35 -26.88
CA THR A 99 -2.02 -33.92 -28.02
C THR A 99 -1.93 -35.42 -27.93
N HIS A 100 -1.82 -36.05 -29.10
CA HIS A 100 -1.60 -37.47 -29.24
C HIS A 100 -0.64 -37.71 -30.40
N HIS A 101 0.54 -38.30 -30.15
CA HIS A 101 1.63 -38.37 -31.14
C HIS A 101 1.93 -37.01 -31.79
N ASP A 102 2.08 -35.97 -30.98
CA ASP A 102 2.37 -34.59 -31.38
C ASP A 102 1.31 -33.88 -32.24
N GLU A 103 0.16 -34.52 -32.52
CA GLU A 103 -0.99 -33.87 -33.14
C GLU A 103 -1.97 -33.35 -32.09
N VAL A 104 -2.41 -32.09 -32.21
CA VAL A 104 -3.42 -31.51 -31.32
C VAL A 104 -4.81 -32.04 -31.67
N ILE A 105 -5.39 -32.83 -30.78
CA ILE A 105 -6.69 -33.48 -30.98
C ILE A 105 -7.86 -32.72 -30.33
N ALA A 106 -7.58 -31.86 -29.35
CA ALA A 106 -8.56 -30.96 -28.75
C ALA A 106 -7.90 -29.67 -28.25
N LYS A 107 -8.63 -28.55 -28.36
CA LYS A 107 -8.25 -27.26 -27.78
C LYS A 107 -9.40 -26.70 -26.95
N SER A 108 -9.09 -26.10 -25.81
CA SER A 108 -10.09 -25.37 -25.03
C SER A 108 -10.41 -24.02 -25.69
N ASN A 109 -11.49 -23.39 -25.23
CA ASN A 109 -11.62 -21.95 -25.38
C ASN A 109 -10.48 -21.25 -24.62
N LYS A 110 -10.19 -19.99 -25.00
CA LYS A 110 -9.26 -19.15 -24.26
C LYS A 110 -9.80 -18.97 -22.84
N PHE A 111 -8.95 -19.15 -21.84
CA PHE A 111 -9.25 -18.81 -20.46
C PHE A 111 -8.20 -17.84 -19.95
N GLU A 112 -8.65 -16.89 -19.15
CA GLU A 112 -7.81 -15.85 -18.58
C GLU A 112 -7.52 -16.21 -17.13
N ILE A 113 -6.24 -16.24 -16.78
CA ILE A 113 -5.79 -16.32 -15.41
C ILE A 113 -5.48 -14.89 -15.00
N ILE A 114 -6.43 -14.31 -14.29
CA ILE A 114 -6.18 -13.10 -13.53
C ILE A 114 -5.74 -13.58 -12.16
N ILE A 115 -4.44 -13.50 -11.88
CA ILE A 115 -3.98 -13.52 -10.50
C ILE A 115 -4.35 -12.15 -9.93
N THR A 116 -5.62 -12.00 -9.55
CA THR A 116 -5.94 -11.11 -8.46
C THR A 116 -5.37 -11.78 -7.21
N ASP A 117 -4.71 -11.05 -6.32
CA ASP A 117 -4.39 -11.52 -4.95
C ASP A 117 -5.68 -11.75 -4.11
N SER A 118 -6.77 -12.16 -4.76
CA SER A 118 -8.08 -12.35 -4.18
C SER A 118 -8.36 -13.83 -3.95
N GLN A 119 -8.28 -14.18 -2.67
CA GLN A 119 -9.40 -14.79 -1.96
C GLN A 119 -9.77 -16.22 -2.38
N GLU A 120 -9.04 -17.20 -1.86
CA GLU A 120 -9.78 -18.16 -1.05
C GLU A 120 -10.25 -17.40 0.20
N HIS A 121 -11.53 -17.04 0.21
CA HIS A 121 -12.24 -16.71 1.43
C HIS A 121 -12.11 -17.90 2.39
N LEU A 122 -11.05 -17.92 3.19
CA LEU A 122 -11.29 -18.00 4.62
C LEU A 122 -12.32 -16.90 4.87
N SER A 123 -13.53 -17.31 5.23
CA SER A 123 -14.55 -16.42 5.77
C SER A 123 -13.97 -15.74 7.01
N ILE A 124 -13.18 -14.68 6.79
CA ILE A 124 -12.98 -13.60 7.75
C ILE A 124 -14.14 -12.62 7.49
N SER A 125 -15.35 -13.15 7.59
CA SER A 125 -16.38 -12.43 8.34
C SER A 125 -16.07 -12.81 9.79
N GLU A 126 -15.00 -12.22 10.33
CA GLU A 126 -15.17 -11.68 11.66
C GLU A 126 -15.97 -10.40 11.42
N ASP A 127 -17.28 -10.56 11.20
CA ASP A 127 -18.20 -9.44 11.38
C ASP A 127 -17.80 -8.85 12.72
N ILE A 128 -17.32 -7.59 12.70
CA ILE A 128 -17.02 -6.89 13.94
C ILE A 128 -18.37 -6.70 14.62
N PHE A 129 -18.73 -7.64 15.48
CA PHE A 129 -19.69 -7.40 16.53
C PHE A 129 -18.94 -6.56 17.58
N ILE A 130 -18.83 -5.26 17.33
CA ILE A 130 -18.77 -4.31 18.44
C ILE A 130 -20.17 -4.38 19.06
N SER A 131 -20.34 -5.32 19.98
CA SER A 131 -21.53 -5.35 20.81
C SER A 131 -21.62 -3.99 21.50
N LYS A 132 -22.83 -3.42 21.52
CA LYS A 132 -23.16 -2.26 22.35
C LYS A 132 -23.15 -2.69 23.83
N THR A 133 -22.00 -3.07 24.35
CA THR A 133 -21.81 -3.47 25.74
C THR A 133 -20.96 -2.42 26.44
N ASP A 134 -21.30 -2.13 27.70
CA ASP A 134 -20.54 -1.19 28.53
C ASP A 134 -19.11 -1.69 28.84
N GLU A 135 -18.86 -3.00 28.64
CA GLU A 135 -17.56 -3.65 28.80
C GLU A 135 -17.23 -4.51 27.58
N PHE A 136 -16.01 -4.35 27.05
CA PHE A 136 -15.45 -5.18 25.98
C PHE A 136 -14.64 -6.34 26.56
N SER A 137 -14.87 -7.55 26.09
CA SER A 137 -14.03 -8.70 26.41
C SER A 137 -12.63 -8.56 25.77
N PRO A 138 -11.60 -9.25 26.31
CA PRO A 138 -10.26 -9.25 25.72
C PRO A 138 -10.22 -9.62 24.23
N HIS A 139 -11.08 -10.56 23.81
CA HIS A 139 -11.18 -10.98 22.42
C HIS A 139 -11.83 -9.92 21.53
N GLU A 140 -12.88 -9.24 22.01
CA GLU A 140 -13.53 -8.15 21.26
C GLU A 140 -12.60 -6.96 21.10
N ILE A 141 -11.83 -6.60 22.14
CA ILE A 141 -10.80 -5.56 22.07
C ILE A 141 -9.77 -5.94 20.99
N TYR A 142 -9.24 -7.16 21.06
CA TYR A 142 -8.26 -7.65 20.09
C TYR A 142 -8.81 -7.61 18.66
N ALA A 143 -9.98 -8.22 18.42
CA ALA A 143 -10.62 -8.26 17.10
C ALA A 143 -10.87 -6.85 16.56
N SER A 144 -11.37 -5.93 17.39
CA SER A 144 -11.65 -4.55 16.99
C SER A 144 -10.39 -3.77 16.62
N LEU A 145 -9.26 -4.02 17.29
CA LEU A 145 -7.98 -3.35 17.00
C LEU A 145 -7.20 -3.96 15.83
N SER A 146 -7.46 -5.24 15.54
CA SER A 146 -6.85 -5.96 14.41
C SER A 146 -7.72 -6.03 13.17
N ALA A 147 -8.82 -5.29 13.13
CA ALA A 147 -9.76 -5.32 12.02
C ALA A 147 -9.22 -4.66 10.75
N THR A 148 -9.83 -5.01 9.61
CA THR A 148 -9.47 -4.45 8.31
C THR A 148 -9.84 -2.97 8.21
N PRO A 149 -9.15 -2.19 7.35
CA PRO A 149 -9.52 -0.81 7.02
C PRO A 149 -10.99 -0.65 6.60
N THR A 150 -11.51 -1.60 5.82
CA THR A 150 -12.90 -1.61 5.34
C THR A 150 -13.91 -1.62 6.49
N ALA A 151 -13.63 -2.36 7.56
CA ALA A 151 -14.54 -2.46 8.68
C ALA A 151 -14.65 -1.14 9.47
N TYR A 152 -13.58 -0.34 9.55
CA TYR A 152 -13.66 1.00 10.15
C TYR A 152 -14.48 1.97 9.29
N GLN A 153 -14.46 1.83 7.97
CA GLN A 153 -15.32 2.61 7.07
C GLN A 153 -16.80 2.26 7.29
N GLU A 154 -17.13 0.99 7.52
CA GLU A 154 -18.49 0.56 7.86
C GLU A 154 -18.95 1.10 9.22
N LEU A 155 -18.07 1.05 10.22
CA LEU A 155 -18.35 1.56 11.57
C LEU A 155 -18.65 3.06 11.58
N ARG A 156 -18.03 3.85 10.70
CA ARG A 156 -18.31 5.30 10.54
C ARG A 156 -19.79 5.58 10.30
N ASN A 157 -20.45 4.74 9.52
CA ASN A 157 -21.86 4.93 9.14
C ASN A 157 -22.83 4.52 10.26
N THR A 158 -22.31 3.92 11.33
CA THR A 158 -23.11 3.46 12.47
C THR A 158 -23.01 4.48 13.60
N LYS A 159 -24.15 5.02 14.07
CA LYS A 159 -24.18 5.82 15.30
C LYS A 159 -23.97 4.91 16.50
N ILE A 160 -22.72 4.79 16.96
CA ILE A 160 -22.34 3.97 18.12
C ILE A 160 -22.00 4.90 19.29
N GLU A 161 -22.82 4.84 20.34
CA GLU A 161 -22.49 5.43 21.64
C GLU A 161 -21.50 4.54 22.39
N GLY A 162 -20.60 5.11 23.19
CA GLY A 162 -19.65 4.34 24.01
C GLY A 162 -18.43 3.76 23.27
N LEU A 163 -18.18 4.15 22.01
CA LEU A 163 -17.03 3.66 21.24
C LEU A 163 -15.70 4.03 21.93
N LEU A 164 -14.81 3.04 22.10
CA LEU A 164 -13.47 3.23 22.65
C LEU A 164 -12.72 4.35 21.90
N PRO A 165 -12.02 5.26 22.61
CA PRO A 165 -11.26 6.36 21.98
C PRO A 165 -10.34 5.89 20.84
N ILE A 166 -9.63 4.78 21.07
CA ILE A 166 -8.76 4.13 20.08
C ILE A 166 -9.44 3.75 18.76
N LEU A 167 -10.73 3.38 18.79
CA LEU A 167 -11.49 3.07 17.57
C LEU A 167 -11.91 4.35 16.85
N ARG A 168 -12.10 5.46 17.57
CA ARG A 168 -12.33 6.77 16.96
C ARG A 168 -11.11 7.25 16.17
N GLN A 169 -9.90 7.01 16.70
CA GLN A 169 -8.65 7.25 15.96
C GLN A 169 -8.64 6.47 14.65
N LEU A 170 -8.88 5.16 14.70
CA LEU A 170 -8.85 4.29 13.51
C LEU A 170 -9.91 4.70 12.48
N ILE A 171 -11.12 5.04 12.91
CA ILE A 171 -12.17 5.57 12.02
C ILE A 171 -11.71 6.87 11.35
N LYS A 172 -11.10 7.80 12.10
CA LYS A 172 -10.61 9.05 11.54
C LYS A 172 -9.43 8.87 10.59
N VAL A 173 -8.48 8.00 10.93
CA VAL A 173 -7.33 7.73 10.06
C VAL A 173 -7.75 7.13 8.73
N ASN A 174 -8.76 6.24 8.73
CA ASN A 174 -9.28 5.61 7.52
C ASN A 174 -10.29 6.47 6.73
N ASP A 175 -10.63 7.67 7.22
CA ASP A 175 -11.55 8.58 6.56
C ASP A 175 -10.81 9.57 5.66
N LEU A 176 -11.01 9.46 4.34
CA LEU A 176 -10.42 10.36 3.35
C LEU A 176 -10.66 11.85 3.67
N SER A 177 -11.83 12.18 4.20
CA SER A 177 -12.22 13.56 4.53
C SER A 177 -11.49 14.13 5.74
N THR A 178 -10.84 13.29 6.56
CA THR A 178 -9.89 13.76 7.59
C THR A 178 -8.71 14.47 6.96
N TRP A 179 -8.27 14.01 5.79
CA TRP A 179 -6.99 14.39 5.20
C TRP A 179 -7.13 15.42 4.09
N ILE A 180 -8.09 15.23 3.19
CA ILE A 180 -8.27 16.06 2.00
C ILE A 180 -9.74 16.37 1.72
N LYS A 181 -9.99 17.44 0.97
CA LYS A 181 -11.28 17.83 0.40
C LYS A 181 -11.19 17.79 -1.13
N PRO A 182 -11.49 16.66 -1.79
CA PRO A 182 -11.25 16.48 -3.23
C PRO A 182 -12.05 17.40 -4.17
N GLU A 183 -13.03 18.14 -3.63
CA GLU A 183 -13.88 19.08 -4.34
C GLU A 183 -13.39 20.54 -4.22
N GLU A 184 -12.48 20.83 -3.30
CA GLU A 184 -11.98 22.18 -3.05
C GLU A 184 -10.79 22.54 -3.93
N LYS A 185 -10.49 23.85 -4.00
CA LYS A 185 -9.29 24.40 -4.63
C LYS A 185 -8.04 24.09 -3.78
N LEU A 186 -6.86 24.24 -4.37
CA LEU A 186 -5.58 23.83 -3.77
C LEU A 186 -5.33 24.43 -2.37
N ASP A 187 -5.68 25.70 -2.18
CA ASP A 187 -5.59 26.44 -0.92
C ASP A 187 -6.42 25.81 0.21
N GLU A 188 -7.57 25.23 -0.12
CA GLU A 188 -8.48 24.58 0.84
C GLU A 188 -8.50 23.04 0.73
N PHE A 189 -7.73 22.47 -0.20
CA PHE A 189 -7.75 21.04 -0.55
C PHE A 189 -7.24 20.17 0.60
N PHE A 190 -6.28 20.64 1.37
CA PHE A 190 -5.65 19.89 2.45
C PHE A 190 -6.28 20.26 3.79
N ASN A 191 -6.90 19.30 4.48
CA ASN A 191 -7.31 19.48 5.87
C ASN A 191 -6.12 19.24 6.80
N GLN A 192 -5.38 18.16 6.55
CA GLN A 192 -4.25 17.76 7.36
C GLN A 192 -3.26 16.98 6.48
N LEU A 193 -1.98 17.32 6.57
CA LEU A 193 -0.90 16.59 5.91
C LEU A 193 0.00 15.95 6.96
N LEU A 194 0.61 14.81 6.62
CA LEU A 194 1.55 14.14 7.51
C LEU A 194 2.98 14.57 7.22
N PRO A 195 3.86 14.65 8.24
CA PRO A 195 5.29 14.86 8.02
C PRO A 195 5.89 13.86 7.04
N SER A 196 6.76 14.31 6.14
CA SER A 196 7.35 13.46 5.10
C SER A 196 8.10 12.24 5.64
N TRP A 197 8.67 12.32 6.85
CA TRP A 197 9.34 11.18 7.50
C TRP A 197 8.39 10.01 7.74
N VAL A 198 7.09 10.25 7.85
CA VAL A 198 6.08 9.20 7.97
C VAL A 198 5.91 8.46 6.64
N ILE A 199 6.05 9.17 5.53
CA ILE A 199 5.59 8.73 4.21
C ILE A 199 6.72 8.08 3.40
N THR A 200 7.85 8.77 3.28
CA THR A 200 8.95 8.40 2.38
C THR A 200 10.29 8.70 3.04
N ALA A 201 11.35 8.00 2.62
CA ALA A 201 12.72 8.38 2.97
C ALA A 201 13.43 9.15 1.83
N TYR A 202 12.77 9.27 0.68
CA TYR A 202 13.36 9.67 -0.59
C TYR A 202 12.56 10.82 -1.24
N PRO A 203 13.22 11.69 -2.02
CA PRO A 203 12.53 12.72 -2.78
C PRO A 203 11.76 12.10 -3.95
N PHE A 204 10.90 12.91 -4.55
CA PHE A 204 10.11 12.52 -5.70
C PHE A 204 10.69 13.08 -7.00
N SER A 205 10.65 12.27 -8.05
CA SER A 205 10.92 12.67 -9.43
C SER A 205 9.57 12.85 -10.12
N ALA A 206 9.24 14.10 -10.45
CA ALA A 206 8.03 14.46 -11.18
C ALA A 206 8.37 14.69 -12.66
N ILE A 207 7.97 13.76 -13.51
CA ILE A 207 8.25 13.79 -14.95
C ILE A 207 7.05 14.38 -15.69
N THR A 208 7.23 15.52 -16.34
CA THR A 208 6.15 16.18 -17.10
C THR A 208 5.72 15.35 -18.32
N LYS A 209 4.42 15.07 -18.47
CA LYS A 209 3.91 14.18 -19.54
C LYS A 209 4.15 14.72 -20.96
N LYS A 210 4.08 16.04 -21.12
CA LYS A 210 4.15 16.68 -22.45
C LYS A 210 5.59 16.76 -22.99
N LEU A 211 6.55 17.08 -22.13
CA LEU A 211 7.90 17.49 -22.53
C LEU A 211 9.00 16.72 -21.81
N TRP A 212 8.63 15.71 -21.00
CA TRP A 212 9.54 14.76 -20.34
C TRP A 212 10.64 15.43 -19.51
N LYS A 213 10.34 16.62 -18.96
CA LYS A 213 11.19 17.29 -17.99
C LYS A 213 11.06 16.62 -16.63
N ASN A 214 12.19 16.24 -16.05
CA ASN A 214 12.28 15.70 -14.71
C ASN A 214 12.45 16.86 -13.71
N LEU A 215 11.53 16.96 -12.75
CA LEU A 215 11.53 17.92 -11.65
C LEU A 215 11.76 17.15 -10.34
N HIS A 216 12.82 17.51 -9.61
CA HIS A 216 13.11 16.92 -8.30
C HIS A 216 12.33 17.65 -7.21
N VAL A 217 11.36 16.98 -6.62
CA VAL A 217 10.48 17.47 -5.56
C VAL A 217 10.93 16.89 -4.22
N PHE A 218 11.14 17.76 -3.24
CA PHE A 218 11.51 17.41 -1.88
C PHE A 218 10.27 17.58 -1.00
N PRO A 219 9.57 16.49 -0.67
CA PRO A 219 8.33 16.56 0.12
C PRO A 219 8.65 16.99 1.55
N GLN A 220 7.83 17.89 2.09
CA GLN A 220 7.89 18.29 3.50
C GLN A 220 6.74 17.68 4.28
N LYS A 221 5.52 17.79 3.74
CA LYS A 221 4.34 17.07 4.23
C LYS A 221 3.61 16.40 3.06
N SER A 222 3.11 15.18 3.27
CA SER A 222 2.49 14.36 2.21
C SER A 222 1.52 13.33 2.77
N LEU A 223 0.75 12.70 1.89
CA LEU A 223 -0.23 11.64 2.20
C LEU A 223 -0.20 10.53 1.16
N TYR A 224 -0.77 9.38 1.50
CA TYR A 224 -1.12 8.28 0.58
C TYR A 224 0.04 7.91 -0.37
N GLY A 225 1.16 7.50 0.20
CA GLY A 225 2.35 7.13 -0.58
C GLY A 225 3.01 8.26 -1.35
N GLY A 226 2.66 9.51 -1.05
CA GLY A 226 3.16 10.69 -1.77
C GLY A 226 2.27 11.11 -2.94
N GLU A 227 1.03 10.63 -3.04
CA GLU A 227 0.07 11.06 -4.06
C GLU A 227 -0.34 12.53 -3.93
N HIS A 228 -0.34 13.04 -2.71
CA HIS A 228 -0.65 14.43 -2.42
C HIS A 228 0.35 15.00 -1.41
N GLY A 229 0.63 16.31 -1.52
CA GLY A 229 1.48 16.96 -0.54
C GLY A 229 1.97 18.35 -0.92
N LYS A 230 2.83 18.87 -0.03
CA LYS A 230 3.50 20.16 -0.13
C LYS A 230 5.00 20.02 0.18
N GLY A 231 5.80 20.84 -0.46
CA GLY A 231 7.25 20.85 -0.29
C GLY A 231 7.91 21.87 -1.20
N PHE A 232 9.11 21.54 -1.68
CA PHE A 232 9.84 22.44 -2.56
C PHE A 232 10.57 21.70 -3.68
N MET A 233 10.97 22.44 -4.71
CA MET A 233 11.89 21.96 -5.74
C MET A 233 13.03 22.94 -5.93
N LYS A 234 14.21 22.41 -6.28
CA LYS A 234 15.38 23.24 -6.62
C LYS A 234 15.36 23.52 -8.12
N ALA A 235 15.12 24.78 -8.51
CA ALA A 235 15.13 25.21 -9.89
C ALA A 235 16.35 26.10 -10.17
N LYS A 236 17.02 25.89 -11.32
CA LYS A 236 18.16 26.72 -11.75
C LYS A 236 17.67 27.76 -12.74
N PHE A 237 17.82 29.04 -12.40
CA PHE A 237 17.50 30.16 -13.28
C PHE A 237 18.76 30.94 -13.65
N ALA A 238 18.64 31.82 -14.65
CA ALA A 238 19.76 32.66 -15.11
C ALA A 238 20.35 33.55 -13.99
N ASN A 239 19.53 33.93 -13.01
CA ASN A 239 19.93 34.77 -11.87
C ASN A 239 20.38 33.96 -10.64
N GLY A 240 20.50 32.64 -10.76
CA GLY A 240 20.88 31.74 -9.68
C GLY A 240 19.84 30.65 -9.40
N PRO A 241 20.20 29.65 -8.57
CA PRO A 241 19.25 28.65 -8.10
C PRO A 241 18.22 29.28 -7.15
N ILE A 242 16.96 28.88 -7.29
CA ILE A 242 15.85 29.30 -6.43
C ILE A 242 15.09 28.04 -6.00
N ASN A 243 14.71 27.98 -4.74
CA ASN A 243 13.78 26.97 -4.24
C ASN A 243 12.35 27.45 -4.52
N LEU A 244 11.61 26.68 -5.30
CA LEU A 244 10.20 26.94 -5.59
C LEU A 244 9.34 26.17 -4.61
N TYR A 245 8.23 26.78 -4.18
CA TYR A 245 7.13 26.07 -3.54
C TYR A 245 6.52 25.08 -4.54
N VAL A 246 6.21 23.89 -4.05
CA VAL A 246 5.53 22.85 -4.81
C VAL A 246 4.39 22.29 -3.99
N ALA A 247 3.20 22.26 -4.58
CA ALA A 247 2.11 21.42 -4.14
C ALA A 247 1.73 20.45 -5.24
N TRP A 248 1.23 19.27 -4.87
CA TRP A 248 0.76 18.30 -5.84
C TRP A 248 -0.40 17.47 -5.30
N SER A 249 -1.17 16.93 -6.24
CA SER A 249 -2.35 16.13 -5.95
C SER A 249 -2.60 15.15 -7.08
N THR A 250 -2.91 13.91 -6.74
CA THR A 250 -3.22 12.84 -7.71
C THR A 250 -4.70 12.54 -7.68
N LYS A 251 -5.35 12.60 -8.85
CA LYS A 251 -6.77 12.25 -9.01
C LYS A 251 -6.93 11.39 -10.24
N GLN A 252 -7.50 10.19 -10.09
CA GLN A 252 -7.71 9.24 -11.20
C GLN A 252 -6.45 9.02 -12.04
N ASP A 253 -5.33 8.67 -11.39
CA ASP A 253 -4.01 8.42 -11.99
C ASP A 253 -3.40 9.61 -12.76
N LYS A 254 -3.90 10.82 -12.46
CA LYS A 254 -3.35 12.07 -12.99
C LYS A 254 -2.82 12.90 -11.84
N THR A 255 -1.51 13.03 -11.77
CA THR A 255 -0.86 13.92 -10.83
C THR A 255 -0.72 15.31 -11.44
N GLN A 256 -1.23 16.28 -10.70
CA GLN A 256 -1.14 17.69 -10.99
C GLN A 256 -0.15 18.34 -10.02
N LEU A 257 0.65 19.25 -10.54
CA LEU A 257 1.70 19.93 -9.79
C LEU A 257 1.59 21.45 -10.01
N TRP A 258 1.61 22.19 -8.90
CA TRP A 258 1.54 23.64 -8.87
C TRP A 258 2.87 24.20 -8.37
N LEU A 259 3.38 25.22 -9.07
CA LEU A 259 4.68 25.83 -8.81
C LEU A 259 4.54 27.31 -8.50
N MET A 260 5.12 27.74 -7.38
CA MET A 260 5.10 29.15 -6.97
C MET A 260 6.47 29.58 -6.44
N VAL A 261 6.77 30.87 -6.58
CA VAL A 261 7.96 31.50 -6.00
C VAL A 261 7.59 32.05 -4.63
N PRO A 262 8.28 31.64 -3.55
CA PRO A 262 8.03 32.19 -2.22
C PRO A 262 8.35 33.69 -2.20
N GLY A 263 7.56 34.46 -1.44
CA GLY A 263 7.82 35.90 -1.24
C GLY A 263 9.07 36.17 -0.40
N GLU A 264 9.45 35.23 0.46
CA GLU A 264 10.61 35.30 1.34
C GLU A 264 11.82 34.56 0.75
N LYS A 265 13.03 35.09 0.95
CA LYS A 265 14.25 34.56 0.32
C LYS A 265 14.93 33.41 1.09
N ASP A 266 14.52 33.14 2.32
CA ASP A 266 15.16 32.15 3.21
C ASP A 266 14.16 31.21 3.90
N THR A 267 13.10 30.81 3.18
CA THR A 267 12.10 29.89 3.73
C THR A 267 12.67 28.49 3.92
N ILE A 268 12.51 27.95 5.13
CA ILE A 268 12.84 26.56 5.46
C ILE A 268 11.59 25.67 5.38
N ARG A 269 10.44 26.15 5.87
CA ARG A 269 9.16 25.41 5.93
C ARG A 269 8.21 25.87 4.81
N PHE A 270 8.42 25.33 3.61
CA PHE A 270 7.57 25.59 2.45
C PHE A 270 6.15 25.07 2.63
N CYS A 271 5.94 24.02 3.42
CA CYS A 271 4.61 23.48 3.71
C CYS A 271 3.68 24.42 4.47
N ASP A 272 4.23 25.45 5.13
CA ASP A 272 3.48 26.39 5.96
C ASP A 272 3.28 27.76 5.26
N LEU A 273 3.76 27.90 4.02
CA LEU A 273 3.56 29.11 3.24
C LEU A 273 2.11 29.25 2.78
N GLU A 274 1.58 30.47 2.85
CA GLU A 274 0.25 30.81 2.34
C GLU A 274 0.30 31.00 0.81
N GLU A 275 -0.44 30.18 0.05
CA GLU A 275 -0.40 30.20 -1.41
C GLU A 275 -0.79 31.55 -2.03
N THR A 276 -1.67 32.30 -1.37
CA THR A 276 -2.17 33.61 -1.82
C THR A 276 -1.09 34.69 -1.83
N LEU A 277 -0.01 34.51 -1.06
CA LEU A 277 1.09 35.48 -0.91
C LEU A 277 2.26 35.20 -1.87
N MET A 278 2.20 34.13 -2.65
CA MET A 278 3.28 33.68 -3.53
C MET A 278 3.09 34.14 -4.98
N LEU A 279 4.19 34.23 -5.74
CA LEU A 279 4.12 34.57 -7.16
C LEU A 279 4.00 33.29 -8.03
N PRO A 280 3.15 33.26 -9.06
CA PRO A 280 2.96 32.06 -9.88
C PRO A 280 4.16 31.76 -10.77
N CYS A 281 4.58 30.49 -10.87
CA CYS A 281 5.54 30.13 -11.91
C CYS A 281 4.88 29.99 -13.28
N TYR A 282 5.67 30.12 -14.34
CA TYR A 282 5.18 30.01 -15.71
C TYR A 282 5.96 28.96 -16.50
N GLN A 283 5.29 28.18 -17.35
CA GLN A 283 5.93 27.20 -18.23
C GLN A 283 5.89 27.64 -19.69
N CYS A 284 7.03 27.61 -20.39
CA CYS A 284 7.04 27.75 -21.84
C CYS A 284 6.37 26.54 -22.51
N ILE A 285 5.34 26.78 -23.34
CA ILE A 285 4.54 25.69 -23.92
C ILE A 285 5.28 24.83 -24.95
N ASP A 286 6.41 25.31 -25.47
CA ASP A 286 7.22 24.63 -26.50
C ASP A 286 8.41 23.87 -25.90
N CYS A 287 9.19 24.48 -24.98
CA CYS A 287 10.38 23.83 -24.39
C CYS A 287 10.17 23.29 -22.98
N GLY A 288 9.09 23.67 -22.29
CA GLY A 288 8.71 23.14 -20.99
C GLY A 288 9.53 23.71 -19.83
N GLU A 289 10.39 24.68 -20.12
CA GLU A 289 11.17 25.37 -19.12
C GLU A 289 10.27 26.18 -18.20
N ILE A 290 10.51 26.04 -16.89
CA ILE A 290 9.87 26.82 -15.86
C ILE A 290 10.59 28.15 -15.78
N ILE A 291 9.82 29.23 -15.72
CA ILE A 291 10.29 30.60 -15.62
C ILE A 291 9.66 31.19 -14.36
N ALA A 292 10.52 31.50 -13.38
CA ALA A 292 10.10 32.21 -12.19
C ALA A 292 9.81 33.67 -12.55
N PRO A 293 8.65 34.22 -12.17
CA PRO A 293 8.38 35.63 -12.34
C PRO A 293 9.24 36.53 -11.43
N ILE A 294 9.42 37.77 -11.88
CA ILE A 294 9.91 38.88 -11.04
C ILE A 294 8.71 39.66 -10.44
N ALA A 295 7.52 39.54 -11.04
CA ALA A 295 6.26 40.19 -10.63
C ALA A 295 5.05 39.36 -11.11
N MET A 296 3.82 39.71 -10.70
CA MET A 296 2.62 38.92 -11.01
C MET A 296 2.33 38.69 -12.51
N ASN A 297 2.95 39.42 -13.44
CA ASN A 297 2.73 39.27 -14.86
C ASN A 297 4.04 39.26 -15.68
N PHE A 298 3.90 38.91 -16.97
CA PHE A 298 5.01 38.80 -17.93
C PHE A 298 5.61 40.15 -18.33
N ASP A 299 4.96 41.27 -18.02
CA ASP A 299 5.35 42.60 -18.51
C ASP A 299 6.71 43.05 -17.95
N ASN A 300 7.11 42.45 -16.82
CA ASN A 300 8.37 42.74 -16.14
C ASN A 300 9.50 41.77 -16.50
N TRP A 301 9.29 40.85 -17.46
CA TRP A 301 10.35 39.95 -17.92
C TRP A 301 11.30 40.65 -18.89
N ALA A 302 12.60 40.33 -18.76
CA ALA A 302 13.59 40.84 -19.69
C ALA A 302 13.24 40.41 -21.13
N PRO A 303 13.30 41.32 -22.13
CA PRO A 303 12.99 41.00 -23.53
C PRO A 303 13.78 39.79 -24.05
N LYS A 304 15.01 39.61 -23.56
CA LYS A 304 15.85 38.45 -23.86
C LYS A 304 15.18 37.13 -23.49
N THR A 305 14.64 37.00 -22.28
CA THR A 305 13.91 35.80 -21.82
C THR A 305 12.75 35.47 -22.75
N ILE A 306 11.95 36.49 -23.11
CA ILE A 306 10.81 36.30 -24.03
C ILE A 306 11.30 35.83 -25.41
N MET A 307 12.37 36.44 -25.93
CA MET A 307 12.93 36.11 -27.24
C MET A 307 13.53 34.70 -27.29
N ASP A 308 14.25 34.29 -26.23
CA ASP A 308 14.87 32.96 -26.13
C ASP A 308 13.82 31.83 -26.17
N HIS A 309 12.61 32.11 -25.66
CA HIS A 309 11.49 31.17 -25.65
C HIS A 309 10.46 31.38 -26.76
N LYS A 310 10.73 32.19 -27.79
CA LYS A 310 9.84 32.29 -28.97
C LYS A 310 9.90 31.06 -29.87
N HIS A 311 11.00 30.30 -29.84
CA HIS A 311 11.21 29.11 -30.67
C HIS A 311 10.88 29.33 -32.17
N LYS A 312 11.22 30.51 -32.71
CA LYS A 312 10.91 30.94 -34.09
C LYS A 312 9.42 30.96 -34.45
N LYS A 313 8.51 31.04 -33.46
CA LYS A 313 7.06 31.14 -33.66
C LYS A 313 6.58 32.57 -33.40
N HIS A 314 5.59 33.00 -34.18
CA HIS A 314 4.89 34.27 -33.96
C HIS A 314 3.66 34.04 -33.08
N ARG A 315 3.84 34.10 -31.76
CA ARG A 315 2.77 34.05 -30.75
C ARG A 315 2.87 35.26 -29.82
N SER A 316 1.73 35.67 -29.26
CA SER A 316 1.72 36.61 -28.14
C SER A 316 2.29 35.96 -26.89
N VAL A 317 2.85 36.76 -25.99
CA VAL A 317 3.48 36.30 -24.74
C VAL A 317 2.49 35.47 -23.90
N HIS A 318 1.24 35.93 -23.77
CA HIS A 318 0.16 35.21 -23.05
C HIS A 318 -0.20 33.84 -23.66
N LYS A 319 0.16 33.56 -24.92
CA LYS A 319 -0.03 32.25 -25.55
C LYS A 319 1.25 31.42 -25.57
N GLN A 320 2.38 31.99 -25.17
CA GLN A 320 3.68 31.33 -25.15
C GLN A 320 3.98 30.70 -23.78
N PHE A 321 3.39 31.25 -22.71
CA PHE A 321 3.63 30.82 -21.34
C PHE A 321 2.32 30.48 -20.64
N ALA A 322 2.27 29.29 -20.03
CA ALA A 322 1.18 28.85 -19.16
C ALA A 322 1.48 29.24 -17.71
N ASP A 323 0.51 29.83 -17.01
CA ASP A 323 0.60 30.05 -15.57
C ASP A 323 0.38 28.71 -14.86
N VAL A 324 1.46 28.13 -14.33
CA VAL A 324 1.44 26.81 -13.67
C VAL A 324 1.34 26.91 -12.14
N GLY A 325 1.08 28.11 -11.62
CA GLY A 325 0.84 28.36 -10.20
C GLY A 325 -0.65 28.53 -9.89
N ASN A 326 -1.36 29.33 -10.69
CA ASN A 326 -2.72 29.78 -10.39
C ASN A 326 -3.79 29.26 -11.37
N VAL A 327 -3.45 29.05 -12.63
CA VAL A 327 -4.45 28.82 -13.69
C VAL A 327 -4.39 27.39 -14.23
N GLU A 328 -3.20 26.98 -14.67
CA GLU A 328 -2.93 25.65 -15.18
C GLU A 328 -2.13 24.86 -14.13
N SER A 329 -2.19 23.54 -14.21
CA SER A 329 -1.33 22.66 -13.41
C SER A 329 -0.48 21.79 -14.33
N LEU A 330 0.74 21.49 -13.90
CA LEU A 330 1.63 20.60 -14.64
C LEU A 330 1.17 19.17 -14.45
N GLN A 331 0.83 18.50 -15.56
CA GLN A 331 0.58 17.07 -15.55
C GLN A 331 1.91 16.31 -15.50
N VAL A 332 2.09 15.53 -14.44
CA VAL A 332 3.31 14.80 -14.16
C VAL A 332 3.04 13.33 -13.84
N GLU A 333 4.08 12.51 -13.97
CA GLU A 333 4.18 11.20 -13.34
C GLU A 333 5.15 11.31 -12.19
N ILE A 334 4.77 10.82 -11.00
CA ILE A 334 5.61 10.89 -9.79
C ILE A 334 6.19 9.51 -9.50
N HIS A 335 7.50 9.49 -9.29
CA HIS A 335 8.23 8.31 -8.82
C HIS A 335 9.15 8.67 -7.65
N GLN A 336 9.48 7.70 -6.79
CA GLN A 336 10.52 7.91 -5.79
C GLN A 336 11.91 7.87 -6.42
N TYR A 337 12.75 8.83 -6.05
CA TYR A 337 14.15 8.91 -6.43
C TYR A 337 15.02 8.30 -5.32
N ARG A 338 15.34 7.01 -5.43
CA ARG A 338 15.96 6.22 -4.34
C ARG A 338 17.49 6.36 -4.22
N ASP A 339 18.09 7.35 -4.86
CA ASP A 339 19.55 7.55 -4.83
C ASP A 339 20.02 8.39 -3.62
N GLU A 340 19.15 9.23 -3.06
CA GLU A 340 19.48 10.12 -1.94
C GLU A 340 18.32 10.19 -0.95
N LYS A 341 18.61 10.05 0.35
CA LYS A 341 17.60 10.25 1.39
C LYS A 341 17.36 11.74 1.62
N ILE A 342 16.10 12.12 1.83
CA ILE A 342 15.80 13.52 2.17
C ILE A 342 16.22 13.82 3.61
N GLU A 343 16.69 15.04 3.82
CA GLU A 343 16.71 15.65 5.13
C GLU A 343 15.30 16.20 5.40
N HIS A 344 14.60 15.58 6.33
CA HIS A 344 13.23 15.96 6.64
C HIS A 344 13.18 17.29 7.41
N CYS A 345 12.23 18.16 7.05
CA CYS A 345 11.96 19.41 7.79
C CYS A 345 11.44 19.14 9.21
N ASP A 346 10.68 18.06 9.37
CA ASP A 346 10.16 17.54 10.62
C ASP A 346 10.81 16.19 10.91
N SER A 347 10.94 15.84 12.19
CA SER A 347 11.61 14.62 12.64
C SER A 347 10.65 13.77 13.45
N PRO A 348 10.84 12.44 13.59
CA PRO A 348 10.11 11.68 14.60
C PRO A 348 10.23 12.27 16.02
N PHE A 349 11.29 13.05 16.31
CA PHE A 349 11.41 13.82 17.56
C PHE A 349 10.40 14.97 17.72
N SER A 350 9.63 15.35 16.70
CA SER A 350 8.54 16.32 16.86
C SER A 350 7.31 15.72 17.54
N VAL A 351 7.17 14.39 17.49
CA VAL A 351 5.99 13.67 18.03
C VAL A 351 6.32 12.81 19.25
N ILE A 352 7.58 12.84 19.71
CA ILE A 352 8.03 12.22 20.96
C ILE A 352 8.90 13.18 21.75
N GLU A 353 8.80 13.17 23.07
CA GLU A 353 9.77 13.86 23.93
C GLU A 353 10.73 12.85 24.57
N ASN A 354 11.96 12.83 24.04
CA ASN A 354 12.98 11.92 24.51
C ASN A 354 13.47 12.28 25.91
N GLY A 355 13.40 11.32 26.82
CA GLY A 355 13.79 11.53 28.22
C GLY A 355 12.62 11.88 29.13
N PHE A 356 11.48 12.31 28.59
CA PHE A 356 10.27 12.66 29.36
C PHE A 356 9.89 11.56 30.37
N ILE A 357 9.81 10.29 29.93
CA ILE A 357 9.52 9.14 30.81
C ILE A 357 10.50 9.07 32.00
N SER A 358 11.80 9.24 31.72
CA SER A 358 12.85 9.10 32.73
C SER A 358 12.90 10.28 33.68
N GLU A 359 12.58 11.48 33.21
CA GLU A 359 12.51 12.69 34.03
C GLU A 359 11.24 12.73 34.87
N LEU A 360 10.10 12.34 34.30
CA LEU A 360 8.83 12.20 34.98
C LEU A 360 8.93 11.16 36.11
N ALA A 361 9.49 9.98 35.82
CA ALA A 361 9.71 8.94 36.84
C ALA A 361 10.66 9.38 37.97
N LYS A 362 11.51 10.39 37.74
CA LYS A 362 12.39 11.00 38.76
C LYS A 362 11.77 12.21 39.45
N GLY A 363 10.53 12.59 39.11
CA GLY A 363 9.86 13.78 39.63
C GLY A 363 10.48 15.11 39.15
N LYS A 364 11.22 15.10 38.03
CA LYS A 364 11.86 16.30 37.46
C LYS A 364 10.99 17.03 36.44
N GLN A 365 9.99 16.35 35.89
CA GLN A 365 8.97 16.92 35.02
C GLN A 365 7.58 16.73 35.64
N GLN A 366 6.63 17.57 35.26
CA GLN A 366 5.24 17.46 35.68
C GLN A 366 4.48 16.52 34.74
N ALA A 367 3.54 15.77 35.31
CA ALA A 367 2.65 14.93 34.53
C ALA A 367 1.68 15.81 33.72
N GLU A 368 1.55 15.51 32.45
CA GLU A 368 0.57 16.14 31.58
C GLU A 368 -0.76 15.38 31.64
N THR A 369 -1.86 16.12 31.67
CA THR A 369 -3.21 15.56 31.77
C THR A 369 -4.11 16.24 30.74
N GLY A 370 -5.02 15.48 30.16
CA GLY A 370 -5.87 15.93 29.06
C GLY A 370 -6.40 14.76 28.24
N GLU A 371 -7.32 15.05 27.32
CA GLU A 371 -7.70 14.12 26.26
C GLU A 371 -6.74 14.27 25.08
N MET A 372 -6.50 13.18 24.35
CA MET A 372 -5.69 13.24 23.13
C MET A 372 -6.50 13.79 21.95
N GLU A 373 -5.82 14.40 20.99
CA GLU A 373 -6.47 14.85 19.75
C GLU A 373 -7.00 13.66 18.92
N ILE A 374 -8.06 13.87 18.15
CA ILE A 374 -8.70 12.85 17.29
C ILE A 374 -8.91 13.43 15.88
N PRO A 375 -8.05 13.13 14.87
CA PRO A 375 -6.86 12.29 14.98
C PRO A 375 -5.74 12.91 15.84
N ILE A 376 -4.81 12.08 16.32
CA ILE A 376 -3.61 12.52 17.04
C ILE A 376 -2.83 13.55 16.24
N ASN A 377 -2.27 14.52 16.95
CA ASN A 377 -1.49 15.60 16.35
C ASN A 377 -0.14 15.07 15.82
N PRO A 378 0.12 15.09 14.50
CA PRO A 378 1.36 14.58 13.93
C PRO A 378 2.50 15.60 13.98
N GLU A 379 2.28 16.79 14.56
CA GLU A 379 3.24 17.90 14.61
C GLU A 379 3.72 18.23 16.02
N SER A 380 3.15 17.60 17.04
CA SER A 380 3.45 17.86 18.46
C SER A 380 3.65 16.58 19.26
N ALA A 381 4.44 16.66 20.32
CA ALA A 381 4.67 15.58 21.27
C ALA A 381 3.62 15.55 22.40
N GLU A 382 2.68 16.49 22.45
CA GLU A 382 1.69 16.62 23.54
C GLU A 382 0.91 15.32 23.79
N ASP A 383 0.33 14.72 22.75
CA ASP A 383 -0.42 13.45 22.88
C ASP A 383 0.47 12.32 23.42
N TYR A 384 1.74 12.28 23.01
CA TYR A 384 2.71 11.33 23.54
C TYR A 384 2.99 11.56 25.03
N LYS A 385 3.17 12.81 25.46
CA LYS A 385 3.42 13.14 26.86
C LYS A 385 2.21 12.88 27.75
N ILE A 386 0.99 13.13 27.28
CA ILE A 386 -0.25 12.73 27.97
C ILE A 386 -0.28 11.20 28.14
N ALA A 387 0.02 10.44 27.08
CA ALA A 387 0.05 8.98 27.12
C ALA A 387 1.10 8.43 28.09
N ILE A 388 2.31 9.01 28.10
CA ILE A 388 3.36 8.65 29.05
C ILE A 388 2.97 9.02 30.48
N SER A 389 2.38 10.20 30.69
CA SER A 389 1.99 10.68 32.01
C SER A 389 0.95 9.76 32.65
N GLU A 390 -0.02 9.29 31.87
CA GLU A 390 -0.99 8.28 32.34
C GLU A 390 -0.29 6.97 32.72
N MET A 391 0.57 6.45 31.84
CA MET A 391 1.30 5.20 32.09
C MET A 391 2.15 5.27 33.36
N VAL A 392 2.91 6.36 33.57
CA VAL A 392 3.76 6.55 34.75
C VAL A 392 2.92 6.69 36.02
N SER A 393 1.82 7.45 35.95
CA SER A 393 0.89 7.59 37.07
C SER A 393 0.32 6.24 37.50
N LYS A 394 -0.20 5.46 36.55
CA LYS A 394 -0.74 4.10 36.82
C LYS A 394 0.32 3.13 37.32
N TYR A 395 1.58 3.24 36.88
CA TYR A 395 2.66 2.36 37.35
C TYR A 395 2.90 2.44 38.88
N SER A 396 2.49 3.54 39.53
CA SER A 396 2.57 3.68 41.00
C SER A 396 1.57 2.80 41.77
N GLU A 397 0.55 2.26 41.09
CA GLU A 397 -0.46 1.39 41.67
C GLU A 397 -0.08 -0.10 41.50
N LYS A 398 -0.08 -0.87 42.59
CA LYS A 398 0.44 -2.26 42.63
C LYS A 398 -0.10 -3.19 41.55
N ASN A 399 -1.39 -3.10 41.22
CA ASN A 399 -2.02 -3.98 40.23
C ASN A 399 -1.52 -3.67 38.81
N TYR A 400 -1.36 -2.39 38.48
CA TYR A 400 -0.87 -1.94 37.18
C TYR A 400 0.64 -2.14 37.05
N GLU A 401 1.40 -1.99 38.14
CA GLU A 401 2.82 -2.33 38.19
C GLU A 401 3.06 -3.79 37.78
N LEU A 402 2.27 -4.72 38.32
CA LEU A 402 2.35 -6.16 37.98
C LEU A 402 2.06 -6.40 36.50
N ASN A 403 1.02 -5.78 35.95
CA ASN A 403 0.65 -5.93 34.54
C ASN A 403 1.73 -5.37 33.60
N LEU A 404 2.27 -4.19 33.90
CA LEU A 404 3.35 -3.57 33.12
C LEU A 404 4.64 -4.38 33.21
N LYS A 405 4.95 -4.98 34.38
CA LYS A 405 6.07 -5.92 34.51
C LYS A 405 5.89 -7.19 33.67
N GLN A 406 4.66 -7.70 33.53
CA GLN A 406 4.38 -8.84 32.65
C GLN A 406 4.64 -8.49 31.17
N LEU A 407 4.28 -7.28 30.74
CA LEU A 407 4.60 -6.78 29.40
C LEU A 407 6.11 -6.68 29.19
N ILE A 408 6.83 -6.11 30.16
CA ILE A 408 8.29 -6.00 30.10
C ILE A 408 8.96 -7.38 30.04
N GLY A 409 8.53 -8.33 30.87
CA GLY A 409 9.16 -9.65 31.02
C GLY A 409 9.12 -10.57 29.79
N LYS A 410 8.45 -10.17 28.70
CA LYS A 410 8.39 -10.89 27.42
C LYS A 410 9.52 -10.51 26.46
N HIS A 411 10.72 -10.24 26.98
CA HIS A 411 11.87 -9.73 26.21
C HIS A 411 12.19 -10.52 24.93
N GLU A 412 12.21 -11.85 24.99
CA GLU A 412 12.49 -12.69 23.82
C GLU A 412 11.44 -12.55 22.72
N LEU A 413 10.16 -12.41 23.09
CA LEU A 413 9.09 -12.18 22.11
C LEU A 413 9.28 -10.84 21.40
N TRP A 414 9.50 -9.76 22.16
CA TRP A 414 9.66 -8.42 21.58
C TRP A 414 10.87 -8.34 20.65
N LYS A 415 11.99 -8.96 21.04
CA LYS A 415 13.20 -9.02 20.22
C LYS A 415 12.98 -9.79 18.92
N LYS A 416 12.25 -10.91 18.97
CA LYS A 416 11.91 -11.66 17.76
C LYS A 416 10.97 -10.87 16.84
N LEU A 417 9.93 -10.23 17.39
CA LEU A 417 9.04 -9.36 16.61
C LEU A 417 9.79 -8.21 15.94
N GLU A 418 10.73 -7.58 16.65
CA GLU A 418 11.59 -6.53 16.07
C GLU A 418 12.42 -7.06 14.89
N LEU A 419 12.98 -8.27 15.00
CA LEU A 419 13.72 -8.92 13.91
C LEU A 419 12.81 -9.22 12.71
N GLU A 420 11.66 -9.85 12.92
CA GLU A 420 10.69 -10.15 11.85
C GLU A 420 10.25 -8.87 11.12
N PHE A 421 9.95 -7.80 11.87
CA PHE A 421 9.57 -6.51 11.26
C PHE A 421 10.72 -5.90 10.47
N SER A 422 11.97 -6.06 10.94
CA SER A 422 13.15 -5.61 10.21
C SER A 422 13.31 -6.35 8.88
N GLU A 423 13.04 -7.66 8.85
CA GLU A 423 13.08 -8.44 7.60
C GLU A 423 11.95 -8.04 6.64
N LEU A 424 10.74 -7.79 7.18
CA LEU A 424 9.58 -7.33 6.42
C LEU A 424 9.70 -5.91 5.90
N SER A 425 10.60 -5.09 6.43
CA SER A 425 10.83 -3.70 5.95
C SER A 425 11.20 -3.60 4.47
N SER A 426 11.74 -4.69 3.90
CA SER A 426 12.02 -4.78 2.46
C SER A 426 10.79 -5.03 1.59
N LYS A 427 9.70 -5.53 2.17
CA LYS A 427 8.48 -5.96 1.48
C LYS A 427 7.28 -5.05 1.77
N VAL A 428 7.22 -4.50 2.99
CA VAL A 428 6.08 -3.71 3.47
C VAL A 428 6.62 -2.37 3.99
N SER A 429 6.32 -1.30 3.25
CA SER A 429 6.84 0.05 3.51
C SER A 429 6.46 0.61 4.89
N ALA A 430 5.34 0.15 5.47
CA ALA A 430 4.92 0.53 6.82
C ALA A 430 6.03 0.31 7.86
N PHE A 431 6.77 -0.80 7.75
CA PHE A 431 7.85 -1.10 8.69
C PHE A 431 9.04 -0.12 8.55
N ASN A 432 9.32 0.40 7.35
CA ASN A 432 10.37 1.42 7.18
C ASN A 432 10.03 2.71 7.94
N ALA A 433 8.77 3.16 7.90
CA ALA A 433 8.32 4.33 8.65
C ALA A 433 8.29 4.08 10.15
N PHE A 434 7.78 2.91 10.54
CA PHE A 434 7.84 2.44 11.91
C PHE A 434 9.26 2.48 12.47
N PHE A 435 10.27 1.98 11.75
CA PHE A 435 11.64 1.98 12.26
C PHE A 435 12.22 3.39 12.43
N ARG A 436 11.82 4.37 11.62
CA ARG A 436 12.24 5.77 11.82
C ARG A 436 11.74 6.32 13.15
N LEU A 437 10.51 6.00 13.56
CA LEU A 437 9.98 6.38 14.88
C LEU A 437 10.54 5.50 16.01
N TYR A 438 10.56 4.19 15.81
CA TYR A 438 10.97 3.20 16.80
C TYR A 438 12.42 3.39 17.26
N GLN A 439 13.32 3.75 16.34
CA GLN A 439 14.73 4.01 16.66
C GLN A 439 14.91 5.28 17.51
N CYS A 440 13.99 6.24 17.42
CA CYS A 440 14.05 7.47 18.19
C CYS A 440 13.66 7.28 19.66
N LEU A 441 12.90 6.24 20.01
CA LEU A 441 12.54 5.91 21.39
C LEU A 441 13.76 5.38 22.16
N LYS A 442 14.22 6.11 23.16
CA LYS A 442 15.37 5.69 24.00
C LYS A 442 14.94 4.75 25.12
N VAL A 443 15.73 3.71 25.36
CA VAL A 443 15.50 2.71 26.43
C VAL A 443 16.64 2.72 27.45
N PRO A 444 16.75 3.75 28.32
CA PRO A 444 17.78 3.81 29.35
C PRO A 444 17.58 2.77 30.47
N ASN A 445 16.39 2.17 30.58
CA ASN A 445 16.05 1.14 31.55
C ASN A 445 14.83 0.32 31.06
N ALA A 446 14.51 -0.77 31.75
CA ALA A 446 13.42 -1.67 31.36
C ALA A 446 12.03 -1.01 31.36
N PHE A 447 11.78 -0.02 32.23
CA PHE A 447 10.52 0.70 32.28
C PHE A 447 10.32 1.60 31.05
N ALA A 448 11.40 2.25 30.59
CA ALA A 448 11.40 3.02 29.35
C ALA A 448 11.31 2.14 28.08
N ALA A 449 11.30 0.81 28.20
CA ALA A 449 11.05 -0.09 27.07
C ALA A 449 9.56 -0.22 26.73
N ILE A 450 8.65 0.13 27.65
CA ILE A 450 7.20 -0.05 27.47
C ILE A 450 6.70 0.60 26.17
N PRO A 451 7.00 1.88 25.83
CA PRO A 451 6.55 2.49 24.58
C PRO A 451 6.97 1.72 23.33
N LYS A 452 8.19 1.17 23.32
CA LYS A 452 8.65 0.31 22.20
C LYS A 452 7.83 -0.96 22.10
N HIS A 453 7.54 -1.62 23.21
CA HIS A 453 6.74 -2.85 23.21
C HIS A 453 5.29 -2.57 22.81
N ILE A 454 4.69 -1.48 23.27
CA ILE A 454 3.33 -1.09 22.87
C ILE A 454 3.28 -0.72 21.38
N LEU A 455 4.29 -0.03 20.85
CA LEU A 455 4.38 0.26 19.43
C LEU A 455 4.57 -1.00 18.58
N LEU A 456 5.39 -1.97 19.02
CA LEU A 456 5.51 -3.28 18.37
C LEU A 456 4.18 -4.04 18.37
N LEU A 457 3.46 -4.02 19.49
CA LEU A 457 2.15 -4.65 19.59
C LEU A 457 1.14 -3.99 18.66
N ALA A 458 1.10 -2.66 18.61
CA ALA A 458 0.24 -1.91 17.70
C ALA A 458 0.55 -2.24 16.23
N MET A 459 1.82 -2.28 15.85
CA MET A 459 2.24 -2.72 14.51
C MET A 459 1.79 -4.15 14.21
N LEU A 460 1.92 -5.08 15.16
CA LEU A 460 1.47 -6.46 14.99
C LEU A 460 -0.04 -6.56 14.77
N LEU A 461 -0.84 -5.79 15.53
CA LEU A 461 -2.29 -5.76 15.39
C LEU A 461 -2.72 -5.15 14.05
N ARG A 462 -2.11 -4.04 13.64
CA ARG A 462 -2.41 -3.43 12.35
C ARG A 462 -1.90 -4.27 11.17
N TYR A 463 -0.79 -4.98 11.34
CA TYR A 463 -0.35 -5.95 10.34
C TYR A 463 -1.41 -7.04 10.10
N LYS A 464 -2.05 -7.58 11.16
CA LYS A 464 -3.18 -8.52 10.97
C LYS A 464 -4.32 -7.88 10.15
N GLY A 465 -4.63 -6.61 10.39
CA GLY A 465 -5.69 -5.90 9.67
C GLY A 465 -5.40 -5.68 8.19
N HIS A 466 -4.14 -5.43 7.82
CA HIS A 466 -3.74 -5.16 6.42
C HIS A 466 -3.22 -6.39 5.67
N HIS A 467 -2.62 -7.35 6.38
CA HIS A 467 -2.00 -8.57 5.85
C HIS A 467 -2.43 -9.82 6.64
N PRO A 468 -3.73 -10.14 6.71
CA PRO A 468 -4.24 -11.22 7.57
C PRO A 468 -3.68 -12.61 7.21
N GLN A 469 -3.35 -12.84 5.94
CA GLN A 469 -2.83 -14.13 5.47
C GLN A 469 -1.42 -14.43 6.00
N ASP A 470 -0.61 -13.40 6.19
CA ASP A 470 0.78 -13.53 6.63
C ASP A 470 0.91 -13.46 8.16
N TYR A 471 -0.14 -13.04 8.86
CA TYR A 471 -0.11 -12.81 10.30
C TYR A 471 0.32 -14.05 11.09
N LYS A 472 -0.22 -15.22 10.73
CA LYS A 472 0.11 -16.48 11.40
C LYS A 472 1.60 -16.82 11.27
N PHE A 473 2.18 -16.57 10.09
CA PHE A 473 3.59 -16.82 9.84
C PHE A 473 4.48 -15.96 10.75
N ILE A 474 4.14 -14.69 10.95
CA ILE A 474 4.85 -13.81 11.90
C ILE A 474 4.79 -14.35 13.32
N LEU A 475 3.61 -14.80 13.77
CA LEU A 475 3.45 -15.36 15.11
C LEU A 475 4.29 -16.63 15.31
N ASP A 476 4.27 -17.53 14.32
CA ASP A 476 5.01 -18.79 14.34
C ASP A 476 6.53 -18.53 14.41
N ASN A 477 7.06 -17.60 13.60
CA ASN A 477 8.48 -17.23 13.64
C ASN A 477 8.88 -16.54 14.96
N ALA A 478 8.01 -15.66 15.47
CA ALA A 478 8.20 -15.03 16.77
C ALA A 478 8.07 -16.05 17.93
N GLY A 479 7.59 -17.26 17.68
CA GLY A 479 7.39 -18.31 18.67
C GLY A 479 6.28 -17.97 19.66
N THR A 480 5.19 -17.39 19.18
CA THR A 480 4.02 -17.01 19.97
C THR A 480 2.73 -17.48 19.31
N ASP A 481 1.61 -17.37 20.02
CA ASP A 481 0.27 -17.66 19.51
C ASP A 481 -0.66 -16.45 19.64
N GLU A 482 -1.80 -16.51 18.96
CA GLU A 482 -2.80 -15.43 19.01
C GLU A 482 -3.33 -15.22 20.43
N ARG A 483 -3.49 -16.30 21.21
CA ARG A 483 -3.95 -16.22 22.61
C ARG A 483 -3.01 -15.35 23.46
N THR A 484 -1.72 -15.40 23.21
CA THR A 484 -0.72 -14.56 23.88
C THR A 484 -0.87 -13.12 23.44
N VAL A 485 -1.07 -12.85 22.15
CA VAL A 485 -1.30 -11.49 21.64
C VAL A 485 -2.59 -10.89 22.23
N VAL A 486 -3.70 -11.64 22.27
CA VAL A 486 -4.96 -11.22 22.92
C VAL A 486 -4.72 -10.77 24.37
N LYS A 487 -3.95 -11.56 25.13
CA LYS A 487 -3.60 -11.22 26.51
C LYS A 487 -2.76 -9.95 26.60
N LEU A 488 -1.76 -9.79 25.73
CA LEU A 488 -0.91 -8.60 25.70
C LEU A 488 -1.71 -7.35 25.32
N THR A 489 -2.62 -7.45 24.35
CA THR A 489 -3.54 -6.37 23.98
C THR A 489 -4.43 -5.96 25.14
N HIS A 490 -5.00 -6.92 25.87
CA HIS A 490 -5.80 -6.61 27.05
C HIS A 490 -4.98 -5.99 28.19
N LEU A 491 -3.76 -6.48 28.43
CA LEU A 491 -2.84 -5.87 29.40
C LEU A 491 -2.48 -4.44 29.03
N ALA A 492 -2.20 -4.17 27.75
CA ALA A 492 -1.89 -2.83 27.24
C ALA A 492 -3.09 -1.88 27.41
N MET A 493 -4.29 -2.31 26.99
CA MET A 493 -5.51 -1.51 27.06
C MET A 493 -5.97 -1.21 28.49
N THR A 494 -5.69 -2.09 29.44
CA THR A 494 -6.00 -1.84 30.86
C THR A 494 -4.93 -0.96 31.51
N SER A 495 -3.65 -1.20 31.22
CA SER A 495 -2.55 -0.61 31.99
C SER A 495 -2.01 0.69 31.41
N CYS A 496 -2.14 0.90 30.10
CA CYS A 496 -1.65 2.10 29.40
C CYS A 496 -2.50 2.43 28.14
N PRO A 497 -3.84 2.56 28.26
CA PRO A 497 -4.74 2.78 27.14
C PRO A 497 -4.37 3.95 26.23
N LYS A 498 -3.96 5.11 26.79
CA LYS A 498 -3.56 6.25 25.95
C LYS A 498 -2.30 5.98 25.14
N LEU A 499 -1.34 5.23 25.71
CA LEU A 499 -0.14 4.83 24.97
C LEU A 499 -0.47 3.80 23.89
N MET A 500 -1.43 2.92 24.13
CA MET A 500 -1.95 1.99 23.13
C MET A 500 -2.67 2.74 22.00
N GLU A 501 -3.48 3.75 22.34
CA GLU A 501 -4.15 4.60 21.37
C GLU A 501 -3.17 5.42 20.53
N TRP A 502 -2.15 6.02 21.15
CA TRP A 502 -1.07 6.69 20.43
C TRP A 502 -0.31 5.75 19.49
N SER A 503 -0.02 4.54 19.96
CA SER A 503 0.72 3.56 19.18
C SER A 503 -0.09 3.00 18.01
N ILE A 504 -1.40 2.76 18.19
CA ILE A 504 -2.26 2.25 17.11
C ILE A 504 -2.46 3.29 16.02
N PHE A 505 -2.58 4.57 16.40
CA PHE A 505 -2.71 5.66 15.45
C PHE A 505 -1.51 5.67 14.52
N TRP A 506 -0.29 5.70 15.08
CA TRP A 506 0.93 5.68 14.27
C TRP A 506 1.06 4.41 13.43
N ALA A 507 0.76 3.24 14.00
CA ALA A 507 0.78 1.99 13.25
C ALA A 507 -0.16 2.05 12.04
N GLU A 508 -1.39 2.53 12.22
CA GLU A 508 -2.35 2.64 11.12
C GLU A 508 -1.91 3.66 10.07
N ILE A 509 -1.39 4.80 10.51
CA ILE A 509 -0.81 5.82 9.63
C ILE A 509 0.30 5.23 8.76
N PHE A 510 1.17 4.39 9.32
CA PHE A 510 2.25 3.76 8.57
C PHE A 510 1.72 2.79 7.50
N PHE A 511 0.71 1.97 7.82
CA PHE A 511 0.11 1.09 6.82
C PHE A 511 -0.69 1.85 5.75
N HIS A 512 -1.35 2.94 6.13
CA HIS A 512 -2.27 3.63 5.22
C HIS A 512 -1.59 4.64 4.30
N HIS A 513 -0.50 5.29 4.75
CA HIS A 513 0.07 6.42 4.02
C HIS A 513 1.53 6.24 3.58
N THR A 514 2.24 5.17 3.96
CA THR A 514 3.63 4.99 3.49
C THR A 514 3.72 4.74 1.99
N ALA A 515 4.81 5.21 1.39
CA ALA A 515 5.08 5.05 -0.02
C ALA A 515 5.73 3.69 -0.32
N SER A 516 5.20 2.96 -1.29
CA SER A 516 5.70 1.66 -1.76
C SER A 516 6.94 1.74 -2.64
#